data_AF-A0A1H0PLM9-F1
#
_entry.id   AF-A0A1H0PLM9-F1
#
_cell.length_a   1.000
_cell.length_b   1.000
_cell.length_c   1.000
_cell.angle_alpha   90.00
_cell.angle_beta   90.00
_cell.angle_gamma   90.00
#
_symmetry.space_group_name_H-M   'P 1'
#
loop_
_entity.id
_entity.type
_entity.pdbx_description
1 polymer ?
#
loop_
_entity_poly.entity_id
_entity_poly.type
_entity_poly.pdbx_seq_one_letter_code
_entity_poly.pdbx_strand_id
1 'polypeptide(L)'
;MQWNKKVLAFATLGAAATLVLAGCSGGSSSGGASGGSDGGYKIAFVQGVAGDEFYISMQCGIQAEAEKEGATVTTQGPEKFDPTLQKPIVDAVVASKPDALLIAPTDVSAMQAPIAAAEAAGIKVVLVDTTLEDPSGAVSQISSDNEGGGAAAFEAIQKANPNGGKVLVVSTDPGVSTTDARAKGFEDAVAKDSKFSSVGVQYSHNEPSTAAEIVTAALQKDPDIVGIFAANLFAAEGSATGVQQAGKQGQVTIVGFDAGPAQVKALQAGTVQALVAQEPATIGEDGVKQAIAALKGESTEAKIQTGFTILTKDNITTDGKDAVYKSSC
;
A
#
# COMPACT_ATOMS: atom_id res chain seq x y z
N MET A 1 -50.46 -54.31 -35.15
CA MET A 1 -51.28 -55.54 -35.17
C MET A 1 -50.59 -56.56 -34.27
N GLN A 2 -51.26 -56.87 -33.15
CA GLN A 2 -51.19 -58.11 -32.36
C GLN A 2 -49.91 -58.53 -31.59
N TRP A 3 -50.12 -58.55 -30.26
CA TRP A 3 -49.47 -59.32 -29.19
C TRP A 3 -49.36 -60.83 -29.43
N ASN A 4 -48.39 -61.48 -28.76
CA ASN A 4 -48.57 -62.62 -27.81
C ASN A 4 -47.19 -62.98 -27.20
N LYS A 5 -46.91 -62.94 -25.88
CA LYS A 5 -47.43 -63.62 -24.67
C LYS A 5 -47.26 -65.14 -24.63
N LYS A 6 -46.46 -65.64 -23.67
CA LYS A 6 -46.74 -66.64 -22.60
C LYS A 6 -45.41 -67.05 -21.92
N VAL A 7 -45.14 -66.72 -20.65
CA VAL A 7 -45.65 -67.26 -19.35
C VAL A 7 -45.18 -68.69 -19.09
N LEU A 8 -44.33 -68.87 -18.07
CA LEU A 8 -44.46 -69.96 -17.10
C LEU A 8 -43.99 -69.49 -15.71
N ALA A 9 -44.82 -69.80 -14.72
CA ALA A 9 -44.71 -69.39 -13.32
C ALA A 9 -44.08 -70.52 -12.49
N PHE A 10 -43.42 -70.17 -11.39
CA PHE A 10 -43.50 -70.95 -10.15
C PHE A 10 -43.44 -70.00 -8.95
N ALA A 11 -44.48 -70.09 -8.13
CA ALA A 11 -44.66 -69.39 -6.88
C ALA A 11 -44.30 -70.33 -5.72
N THR A 12 -43.67 -69.82 -4.68
CA THR A 12 -43.85 -70.31 -3.30
C THR A 12 -43.77 -69.14 -2.33
N LEU A 13 -44.86 -69.00 -1.57
CA LEU A 13 -45.07 -68.08 -0.45
C LEU A 13 -44.21 -68.45 0.76
N GLY A 14 -43.80 -67.44 1.52
CA GLY A 14 -43.38 -67.54 2.92
C GLY A 14 -43.38 -66.17 3.58
N ALA A 15 -44.49 -65.81 4.23
CA ALA A 15 -44.69 -64.55 4.92
C ALA A 15 -44.25 -64.63 6.40
N ALA A 16 -43.62 -63.57 6.90
CA ALA A 16 -43.77 -63.11 8.28
C ALA A 16 -43.30 -61.65 8.40
N ALA A 17 -44.23 -60.79 8.79
CA ALA A 17 -44.05 -59.36 9.00
C ALA A 17 -43.72 -59.05 10.45
N THR A 18 -42.85 -58.08 10.69
CA THR A 18 -42.87 -57.24 11.90
C THR A 18 -42.52 -55.80 11.51
N LEU A 19 -43.55 -54.94 11.55
CA LEU A 19 -43.45 -53.49 11.56
C LEU A 19 -43.02 -53.03 12.96
N VAL A 20 -42.08 -52.08 13.03
CA VAL A 20 -41.98 -51.12 14.13
C VAL A 20 -41.92 -49.72 13.52
N LEU A 21 -42.97 -48.96 13.75
CA LEU A 21 -43.09 -47.52 13.52
C LEU A 21 -42.85 -46.79 14.84
N ALA A 22 -41.87 -45.86 14.87
CA ALA A 22 -41.80 -44.65 15.71
C ALA A 22 -40.48 -43.94 15.34
N GLY A 23 -40.39 -42.65 15.05
CA GLY A 23 -41.34 -41.55 14.97
C GLY A 23 -40.61 -40.34 14.38
N CYS A 24 -41.33 -39.45 13.71
CA CYS A 24 -40.83 -38.17 13.25
C CYS A 24 -40.65 -37.21 14.44
N SER A 25 -39.49 -36.55 14.54
CA SER A 25 -39.41 -35.20 15.10
C SER A 25 -38.64 -34.33 14.10
N GLY A 26 -39.27 -33.24 13.67
CA GLY A 26 -38.81 -32.37 12.62
C GLY A 26 -37.49 -31.64 12.93
N GLY A 27 -36.84 -31.24 11.86
CA GLY A 27 -35.65 -30.41 11.85
C GLY A 27 -35.23 -30.15 10.41
N SER A 28 -35.87 -29.16 9.78
CA SER A 28 -35.36 -28.57 8.53
C SER A 28 -34.02 -27.91 8.84
N SER A 29 -32.91 -28.58 8.55
CA SER A 29 -31.60 -27.95 8.46
C SER A 29 -31.20 -27.89 6.99
N SER A 30 -31.45 -26.73 6.40
CA SER A 30 -30.72 -26.27 5.21
C SER A 30 -29.24 -26.20 5.59
N GLY A 31 -28.51 -27.30 5.35
CA GLY A 31 -27.07 -27.33 5.42
C GLY A 31 -26.50 -26.45 4.32
N GLY A 32 -26.24 -25.19 4.66
CA GLY A 32 -25.32 -24.36 3.90
C GLY A 32 -23.98 -25.09 3.88
N ALA A 33 -23.54 -25.45 2.68
CA ALA A 33 -22.19 -25.95 2.47
C ALA A 33 -21.22 -24.80 2.79
N SER A 34 -20.73 -24.74 4.02
CA SER A 34 -19.49 -24.02 4.30
C SER A 34 -18.37 -24.83 3.65
N GLY A 35 -18.03 -24.46 2.41
CA GLY A 35 -16.80 -24.90 1.76
C GLY A 35 -15.61 -24.28 2.48
N GLY A 36 -15.32 -24.77 3.69
CA GLY A 36 -14.01 -24.60 4.30
C GLY A 36 -13.05 -25.50 3.54
N SER A 37 -12.25 -24.92 2.66
CA SER A 37 -11.08 -25.60 2.13
C SER A 37 -10.13 -25.87 3.31
N ASP A 38 -9.69 -27.12 3.47
CA ASP A 38 -8.72 -27.58 4.48
C ASP A 38 -7.29 -27.00 4.28
N GLY A 39 -7.17 -25.83 3.65
CA GLY A 39 -5.98 -25.00 3.56
C GLY A 39 -6.43 -23.55 3.53
N GLY A 40 -5.91 -22.73 4.45
CA GLY A 40 -6.25 -21.32 4.55
C GLY A 40 -5.96 -20.52 3.27
N TYR A 41 -6.51 -19.31 3.18
CA TYR A 41 -6.39 -18.46 2.00
C TYR A 41 -4.92 -18.15 1.65
N LYS A 42 -4.65 -18.03 0.36
CA LYS A 42 -3.34 -17.65 -0.19
C LYS A 42 -3.39 -16.22 -0.69
N ILE A 43 -2.55 -15.37 -0.13
CA ILE A 43 -2.46 -13.95 -0.46
C ILE A 43 -1.10 -13.71 -1.11
N ALA A 44 -1.09 -13.07 -2.28
CA ALA A 44 0.12 -12.51 -2.85
C ALA A 44 0.22 -11.02 -2.49
N PHE A 45 1.39 -10.57 -2.08
CA PHE A 45 1.71 -9.15 -1.95
C PHE A 45 2.76 -8.77 -2.99
N VAL A 46 2.45 -7.80 -3.85
CA VAL A 46 3.37 -7.22 -4.83
C VAL A 46 3.72 -5.79 -4.43
N GLN A 47 4.96 -5.61 -3.99
CA GLN A 47 5.51 -4.32 -3.59
C GLN A 47 5.73 -3.41 -4.80
N GLY A 48 5.79 -2.09 -4.56
CA GLY A 48 6.24 -1.13 -5.57
C GLY A 48 7.75 -1.17 -5.78
N VAL A 49 8.53 -1.38 -4.71
CA VAL A 49 9.99 -1.59 -4.73
C VAL A 49 10.38 -2.60 -3.66
N ALA A 50 11.16 -3.61 -4.02
CA ALA A 50 11.75 -4.54 -3.06
C ALA A 50 12.88 -3.87 -2.26
N GLY A 51 12.87 -4.04 -0.94
CA GLY A 51 13.92 -3.53 -0.04
C GLY A 51 13.66 -2.14 0.55
N ASP A 52 12.60 -1.46 0.13
CA ASP A 52 12.15 -0.19 0.71
C ASP A 52 11.44 -0.44 2.07
N GLU A 53 11.87 0.26 3.12
CA GLU A 53 11.34 0.09 4.48
C GLU A 53 9.85 0.43 4.62
N PHE A 54 9.28 1.25 3.73
CA PHE A 54 7.83 1.45 3.68
C PHE A 54 7.11 0.14 3.34
N TYR A 55 7.51 -0.52 2.26
CA TYR A 55 6.91 -1.78 1.82
C TYR A 55 7.25 -2.95 2.75
N ILE A 56 8.41 -2.94 3.41
CA ILE A 56 8.75 -3.95 4.43
C ILE A 56 7.84 -3.78 5.65
N SER A 57 7.63 -2.55 6.12
CA SER A 57 6.71 -2.28 7.24
C SER A 57 5.27 -2.72 6.91
N MET A 58 4.84 -2.46 5.67
CA MET A 58 3.54 -2.91 5.17
C MET A 58 3.46 -4.44 5.12
N GLN A 59 4.50 -5.11 4.62
CA GLN A 59 4.60 -6.56 4.65
C GLN A 59 4.43 -7.11 6.06
N CYS A 60 5.00 -6.47 7.08
CA CYS A 60 4.86 -6.95 8.45
C CYS A 60 3.42 -6.85 8.96
N GLY A 61 2.69 -5.79 8.58
CA GLY A 61 1.25 -5.66 8.85
C GLY A 61 0.43 -6.74 8.14
N ILE A 62 0.71 -6.96 6.84
CA ILE A 62 0.09 -8.01 6.02
C ILE A 62 0.31 -9.39 6.65
N GLN A 63 1.55 -9.72 7.01
CA GLN A 63 1.89 -11.02 7.59
C GLN A 63 1.22 -11.24 8.94
N ALA A 64 1.25 -10.24 9.82
CA ALA A 64 0.64 -10.33 11.14
C ALA A 64 -0.89 -10.51 11.05
N GLU A 65 -1.56 -9.81 10.13
CA GLU A 65 -3.00 -9.96 9.95
C GLU A 65 -3.37 -11.27 9.26
N ALA A 66 -2.61 -11.67 8.24
CA ALA A 66 -2.83 -12.94 7.56
C ALA A 66 -2.70 -14.13 8.52
N GLU A 67 -1.73 -14.10 9.44
CA GLU A 67 -1.57 -15.13 10.48
C GLU A 67 -2.81 -15.24 11.38
N LYS A 68 -3.39 -14.11 11.81
CA LYS A 68 -4.63 -14.09 12.62
C LYS A 68 -5.82 -14.70 11.87
N GLU A 69 -5.90 -14.47 10.55
CA GLU A 69 -6.94 -15.01 9.67
C GLU A 69 -6.65 -16.44 9.18
N GLY A 70 -5.53 -17.03 9.58
CA GLY A 70 -5.11 -18.37 9.15
C GLY A 70 -4.74 -18.45 7.66
N ALA A 71 -4.40 -17.32 7.04
CA ALA A 71 -3.96 -17.20 5.67
C ALA A 71 -2.43 -17.27 5.53
N THR A 72 -1.95 -17.48 4.31
CA THR A 72 -0.52 -17.49 3.97
C THR A 72 -0.20 -16.38 2.99
N VAL A 73 1.01 -15.82 3.08
CA VAL A 73 1.44 -14.67 2.27
C VAL A 73 2.70 -15.01 1.48
N THR A 74 2.70 -14.71 0.19
CA THR A 74 3.91 -14.65 -0.63
C THR A 74 4.19 -13.21 -1.05
N THR A 75 5.39 -12.71 -0.78
CA THR A 75 5.78 -11.34 -1.15
C THR A 75 6.78 -11.35 -2.29
N GLN A 76 6.56 -10.49 -3.28
CA GLN A 76 7.48 -10.21 -4.37
C GLN A 76 7.47 -8.70 -4.65
N GLY A 77 8.49 -8.20 -5.34
CA GLY A 77 8.58 -6.80 -5.73
C GLY A 77 9.67 -6.60 -6.78
N PRO A 78 9.55 -5.61 -7.67
CA PRO A 78 10.60 -5.28 -8.60
C PRO A 78 11.76 -4.59 -7.87
N GLU A 79 12.96 -4.64 -8.46
CA GLU A 79 14.14 -3.94 -7.91
C GLU A 79 14.03 -2.41 -8.01
N LYS A 80 13.15 -1.90 -8.88
CA LYS A 80 12.87 -0.47 -9.07
C LYS A 80 11.38 -0.23 -9.24
N PHE A 81 10.95 0.99 -8.93
CA PHE A 81 9.58 1.45 -9.13
C PHE A 81 9.32 1.64 -10.64
N ASP A 82 9.10 0.54 -11.34
CA ASP A 82 9.02 0.51 -12.80
C ASP A 82 7.97 -0.53 -13.25
N PRO A 83 6.95 -0.14 -14.03
CA PRO A 83 5.91 -1.06 -14.49
C PRO A 83 6.44 -2.15 -15.42
N THR A 84 7.54 -1.92 -16.15
CA THR A 84 8.18 -2.93 -17.01
C THR A 84 8.78 -4.07 -16.21
N LEU A 85 9.20 -3.80 -14.96
CA LEU A 85 9.70 -4.79 -14.02
C LEU A 85 8.59 -5.40 -13.16
N GLN A 86 7.56 -4.63 -12.81
CA GLN A 86 6.45 -5.14 -11.98
C GLN A 86 5.50 -6.04 -12.79
N LYS A 87 5.24 -5.73 -14.06
CA LYS A 87 4.35 -6.52 -14.93
C LYS A 87 4.67 -8.03 -14.94
N PRO A 88 5.90 -8.50 -15.22
CA PRO A 88 6.18 -9.94 -15.22
C PRO A 88 5.99 -10.61 -13.85
N ILE A 89 6.13 -9.86 -12.75
CA ILE A 89 5.81 -10.35 -11.40
C ILE A 89 4.30 -10.58 -11.27
N VAL A 90 3.49 -9.62 -11.72
CA VAL A 90 2.02 -9.77 -11.73
C VAL A 90 1.60 -10.94 -12.63
N ASP A 91 2.17 -11.08 -13.82
CA ASP A 91 1.90 -12.20 -14.73
C ASP A 91 2.18 -13.56 -14.03
N ALA A 92 3.27 -13.66 -13.27
CA ALA A 92 3.62 -14.85 -12.49
C ALA A 92 2.66 -15.09 -11.31
N VAL A 93 2.21 -14.04 -10.63
CA VAL A 93 1.21 -14.12 -9.57
C VAL A 93 -0.14 -14.60 -10.12
N VAL A 94 -0.59 -14.08 -11.26
CA VAL A 94 -1.83 -14.56 -11.91
C VAL A 94 -1.71 -16.05 -12.27
N ALA A 95 -0.54 -16.48 -12.75
CA ALA A 95 -0.29 -17.88 -13.06
C ALA A 95 -0.31 -18.81 -11.83
N SER A 96 0.13 -18.33 -10.66
CA SER A 96 0.13 -19.10 -9.41
C SER A 96 -1.25 -19.17 -8.73
N LYS A 97 -2.20 -18.32 -9.17
CA LYS A 97 -3.61 -18.29 -8.73
C LYS A 97 -3.77 -18.22 -7.21
N PRO A 98 -3.23 -17.19 -6.53
CA PRO A 98 -3.61 -16.91 -5.15
C PRO A 98 -5.10 -16.55 -5.09
N ASP A 99 -5.68 -16.62 -3.88
CA ASP A 99 -7.06 -16.21 -3.65
C ASP A 99 -7.18 -14.67 -3.69
N ALA A 100 -6.14 -13.95 -3.23
CA ALA A 100 -6.08 -12.50 -3.28
C ALA A 100 -4.69 -11.96 -3.67
N LEU A 101 -4.68 -10.75 -4.22
CA LEU A 101 -3.51 -9.95 -4.55
C LEU A 101 -3.63 -8.58 -3.89
N LEU A 102 -2.72 -8.27 -2.97
CA LEU A 102 -2.45 -6.91 -2.52
C LEU A 102 -1.33 -6.36 -3.39
N ILE A 103 -1.51 -5.19 -4.01
CA ILE A 103 -0.51 -4.63 -4.93
C ILE A 103 -0.42 -3.11 -4.81
N ALA A 104 0.82 -2.61 -4.78
CA ALA A 104 1.13 -1.20 -5.01
C ALA A 104 1.54 -1.00 -6.48
N PRO A 105 0.61 -0.69 -7.40
CA PRO A 105 0.94 -0.51 -8.82
C PRO A 105 1.99 0.59 -9.03
N THR A 106 3.00 0.31 -9.85
CA THR A 106 4.08 1.27 -10.15
C THR A 106 3.72 2.30 -11.23
N ASP A 107 2.56 2.18 -11.88
CA ASP A 107 2.06 3.15 -12.85
C ASP A 107 0.54 3.04 -12.98
N VAL A 108 -0.14 4.18 -13.05
CA VAL A 108 -1.61 4.24 -13.04
C VAL A 108 -2.25 3.64 -14.29
N SER A 109 -1.58 3.68 -15.45
CA SER A 109 -2.14 3.25 -16.74
C SER A 109 -1.50 1.94 -17.22
N ALA A 110 -0.18 1.80 -17.11
CA ALA A 110 0.57 0.62 -17.58
C ALA A 110 0.27 -0.64 -16.76
N MET A 111 -0.09 -0.49 -15.47
CA MET A 111 -0.47 -1.62 -14.61
C MET A 111 -1.96 -1.97 -14.68
N GLN A 112 -2.79 -1.18 -15.38
CA GLN A 112 -4.23 -1.42 -15.52
C GLN A 112 -4.53 -2.80 -16.14
N ALA A 113 -3.94 -3.10 -17.30
CA ALA A 113 -4.20 -4.36 -18.00
C ALA A 113 -3.65 -5.60 -17.27
N PRO A 114 -2.42 -5.59 -16.70
CA PRO A 114 -1.93 -6.68 -15.86
C PRO A 114 -2.83 -6.97 -14.65
N ILE A 115 -3.31 -5.93 -13.96
CA ILE A 115 -4.16 -6.09 -12.78
C ILE A 115 -5.57 -6.56 -13.17
N ALA A 116 -6.15 -6.03 -14.25
CA ALA A 116 -7.43 -6.51 -14.78
C ALA A 116 -7.38 -8.01 -15.17
N ALA A 117 -6.22 -8.52 -15.59
CA ALA A 117 -6.04 -9.95 -15.84
C ALA A 117 -6.11 -10.79 -14.55
N ALA A 118 -5.62 -10.27 -13.42
CA ALA A 118 -5.76 -10.91 -12.11
C ALA A 118 -7.24 -10.96 -11.68
N GLU A 119 -7.96 -9.84 -11.83
CA GLU A 119 -9.39 -9.74 -11.53
C GLU A 119 -10.20 -10.72 -12.39
N ALA A 120 -9.94 -10.78 -13.70
CA ALA A 120 -10.58 -11.70 -14.63
C ALA A 120 -10.29 -13.18 -14.32
N ALA A 121 -9.17 -13.48 -13.65
CA ALA A 121 -8.84 -14.81 -13.15
C ALA A 121 -9.56 -15.17 -11.83
N GLY A 122 -10.38 -14.26 -11.29
CA GLY A 122 -11.14 -14.44 -10.05
C GLY A 122 -10.36 -14.09 -8.78
N ILE A 123 -9.16 -13.54 -8.90
CA ILE A 123 -8.31 -13.13 -7.77
C ILE A 123 -8.90 -11.84 -7.18
N LYS A 124 -9.06 -11.78 -5.85
CA LYS A 124 -9.48 -10.54 -5.19
C LYS A 124 -8.33 -9.55 -5.14
N VAL A 125 -8.44 -8.44 -5.85
CA VAL A 125 -7.39 -7.42 -5.90
C VAL A 125 -7.69 -6.30 -4.91
N VAL A 126 -6.70 -5.97 -4.07
CA VAL A 126 -6.68 -4.77 -3.22
C VAL A 126 -5.50 -3.91 -3.64
N LEU A 127 -5.76 -2.64 -3.96
CA LEU A 127 -4.70 -1.67 -4.23
C LEU A 127 -4.21 -1.09 -2.90
N VAL A 128 -2.91 -1.10 -2.67
CA VAL A 128 -2.29 -0.59 -1.44
C VAL A 128 -1.22 0.45 -1.79
N ASP A 129 -1.17 1.54 -1.01
CA ASP A 129 -0.35 2.75 -1.24
C ASP A 129 -0.70 3.53 -2.51
N THR A 130 -0.50 2.94 -3.68
CA THR A 130 -0.78 3.55 -4.99
C THR A 130 -2.06 3.02 -5.61
N THR A 131 -2.56 3.72 -6.64
CA THR A 131 -3.79 3.36 -7.34
C THR A 131 -3.61 3.28 -8.85
N LEU A 132 -4.68 2.92 -9.55
CA LEU A 132 -4.80 2.89 -11.01
C LEU A 132 -5.62 4.08 -11.52
N GLU A 133 -5.58 4.32 -12.82
CA GLU A 133 -6.44 5.30 -13.48
C GLU A 133 -7.92 4.94 -13.31
N ASP A 134 -8.26 3.66 -13.44
CA ASP A 134 -9.57 3.11 -13.08
C ASP A 134 -9.44 2.02 -12.01
N PRO A 135 -9.66 2.33 -10.73
CA PRO A 135 -9.58 1.35 -9.65
C PRO A 135 -10.88 0.55 -9.44
N SER A 136 -11.90 0.71 -10.29
CA SER A 136 -13.24 0.12 -10.06
C SER A 136 -13.29 -1.41 -10.06
N GLY A 137 -12.28 -2.06 -10.61
CA GLY A 137 -12.12 -3.53 -10.57
C GLY A 137 -11.61 -4.07 -9.23
N ALA A 138 -10.91 -3.24 -8.45
CA ALA A 138 -10.36 -3.63 -7.15
C ALA A 138 -11.47 -3.66 -6.09
N VAL A 139 -11.35 -4.58 -5.12
CA VAL A 139 -12.33 -4.69 -4.03
C VAL A 139 -12.18 -3.59 -2.98
N SER A 140 -10.98 -2.99 -2.91
CA SER A 140 -10.64 -1.85 -2.08
C SER A 140 -9.37 -1.18 -2.59
N GLN A 141 -9.21 0.11 -2.30
CA GLN A 141 -7.96 0.85 -2.40
C GLN A 141 -7.63 1.51 -1.06
N ILE A 142 -6.39 1.37 -0.62
CA ILE A 142 -5.96 1.78 0.72
C ILE A 142 -4.67 2.58 0.63
N SER A 143 -4.72 3.85 1.01
CA SER A 143 -3.56 4.75 0.93
C SER A 143 -3.60 5.78 2.05
N SER A 144 -2.46 6.39 2.35
CA SER A 144 -2.40 7.55 3.25
C SER A 144 -3.15 8.76 2.67
N ASP A 145 -3.48 9.72 3.55
CA ASP A 145 -3.83 11.09 3.14
C ASP A 145 -2.61 11.81 2.53
N ASN A 146 -2.33 11.55 1.26
CA ASN A 146 -1.14 12.05 0.58
C ASN A 146 -1.18 13.58 0.36
N GLU A 147 -2.33 14.16 -0.01
CA GLU A 147 -2.47 15.62 -0.14
C GLU A 147 -2.36 16.31 1.22
N GLY A 148 -3.05 15.78 2.24
CA GLY A 148 -2.95 16.28 3.61
C GLY A 148 -1.53 16.18 4.18
N GLY A 149 -0.82 15.08 3.88
CA GLY A 149 0.58 14.90 4.26
C GLY A 149 1.50 15.92 3.59
N GLY A 150 1.28 16.23 2.31
CA GLY A 150 2.01 17.30 1.61
C GLY A 150 1.76 18.69 2.22
N ALA A 151 0.51 19.00 2.55
CA ALA A 151 0.15 20.24 3.23
C ALA A 151 0.80 20.33 4.62
N ALA A 152 0.76 19.25 5.42
CA ALA A 152 1.41 19.19 6.72
C ALA A 152 2.94 19.33 6.63
N ALA A 153 3.55 18.84 5.54
CA ALA A 153 4.98 19.05 5.29
C ALA A 153 5.30 20.55 5.10
N PHE A 154 4.45 21.28 4.37
CA PHE A 154 4.59 22.73 4.26
C PHE A 154 4.38 23.44 5.60
N GLU A 155 3.38 23.05 6.39
CA GLU A 155 3.15 23.63 7.73
C GLU A 155 4.38 23.48 8.64
N ALA A 156 5.08 22.34 8.57
CA ALA A 156 6.33 22.13 9.30
C ALA A 156 7.45 23.08 8.82
N ILE A 157 7.60 23.30 7.51
CA ILE A 157 8.53 24.29 6.95
C ILE A 157 8.15 25.71 7.37
N GLN A 158 6.86 26.05 7.32
CA GLN A 158 6.33 27.35 7.70
C GLN A 158 6.65 27.68 9.16
N LYS A 159 6.43 26.72 10.06
CA LYS A 159 6.73 26.86 11.49
C LYS A 159 8.23 27.08 11.75
N ALA A 160 9.10 26.39 11.01
CA ALA A 160 10.55 26.56 11.12
C ALA A 160 11.04 27.89 10.51
N ASN A 161 10.31 28.44 9.52
CA ASN A 161 10.72 29.62 8.75
C ASN A 161 9.60 30.70 8.76
N PRO A 162 9.26 31.31 9.91
CA PRO A 162 8.10 32.18 10.04
C PRO A 162 8.13 33.43 9.14
N ASN A 163 9.33 33.84 8.72
CA ASN A 163 9.58 34.99 7.84
C ASN A 163 9.39 34.69 6.35
N GLY A 164 9.15 33.43 5.96
CA GLY A 164 9.02 33.04 4.57
C GLY A 164 10.34 32.77 3.85
N GLY A 165 10.25 32.48 2.55
CA GLY A 165 11.39 32.20 1.69
C GLY A 165 11.03 31.30 0.51
N LYS A 166 12.05 30.89 -0.25
CA LYS A 166 11.85 29.94 -1.36
C LYS A 166 11.80 28.51 -0.84
N VAL A 167 10.92 27.70 -1.41
CA VAL A 167 10.82 26.27 -1.09
C VAL A 167 10.93 25.41 -2.35
N LEU A 168 11.52 24.23 -2.20
CA LEU A 168 11.72 23.24 -3.27
C LEU A 168 10.96 21.96 -2.92
N VAL A 169 10.37 21.31 -3.92
CA VAL A 169 9.89 19.93 -3.79
C VAL A 169 10.81 18.99 -4.57
N VAL A 170 11.24 17.90 -3.94
CA VAL A 170 11.95 16.79 -4.59
C VAL A 170 11.03 15.57 -4.56
N SER A 171 10.50 15.19 -5.71
CA SER A 171 9.60 14.05 -5.92
C SER A 171 10.31 12.92 -6.68
N THR A 172 9.58 11.85 -6.98
CA THR A 172 10.08 10.67 -7.69
C THR A 172 9.97 10.86 -9.20
N ASP A 173 8.85 10.45 -9.80
CA ASP A 173 8.51 10.53 -11.21
C ASP A 173 7.13 11.17 -11.36
N PRO A 174 6.88 11.95 -12.43
CA PRO A 174 5.52 12.41 -12.74
C PRO A 174 4.60 11.22 -13.00
N GLY A 175 3.36 11.29 -12.51
CA GLY A 175 2.34 10.26 -12.71
C GLY A 175 2.27 9.22 -11.60
N VAL A 176 3.18 9.26 -10.61
CA VAL A 176 3.09 8.41 -9.43
C VAL A 176 2.02 8.95 -8.49
N SER A 177 0.88 8.24 -8.42
CA SER A 177 -0.34 8.70 -7.76
C SER A 177 -0.14 9.32 -6.36
N THR A 178 0.73 8.73 -5.54
CA THR A 178 0.98 9.19 -4.17
C THR A 178 1.85 10.43 -4.11
N THR A 179 3.01 10.44 -4.78
CA THR A 179 3.96 11.55 -4.72
C THR A 179 3.49 12.77 -5.50
N ASP A 180 2.70 12.59 -6.56
CA ASP A 180 2.00 13.70 -7.23
C ASP A 180 0.98 14.36 -6.29
N ALA A 181 0.20 13.57 -5.54
CA ALA A 181 -0.76 14.09 -4.56
C ALA A 181 -0.05 14.83 -3.41
N ARG A 182 1.09 14.29 -2.92
CA ARG A 182 1.94 14.95 -1.92
C ARG A 182 2.45 16.30 -2.42
N ALA A 183 3.02 16.33 -3.62
CA ALA A 183 3.54 17.56 -4.23
C ALA A 183 2.41 18.58 -4.44
N LYS A 184 1.24 18.14 -4.92
CA LYS A 184 0.07 18.99 -5.06
C LYS A 184 -0.38 19.61 -3.73
N GLY A 185 -0.52 18.79 -2.68
CA GLY A 185 -0.92 19.26 -1.35
C GLY A 185 0.06 20.30 -0.78
N PHE A 186 1.36 20.09 -1.00
CA PHE A 186 2.40 21.03 -0.62
C PHE A 186 2.30 22.35 -1.41
N GLU A 187 2.27 22.29 -2.75
CA GLU A 187 2.22 23.47 -3.63
C GLU A 187 0.94 24.30 -3.41
N ASP A 188 -0.21 23.65 -3.23
CA ASP A 188 -1.48 24.32 -2.92
C ASP A 188 -1.43 25.05 -1.57
N ALA A 189 -0.68 24.52 -0.59
CA ALA A 189 -0.50 25.15 0.71
C ALA A 189 0.48 26.34 0.62
N VAL A 190 1.57 26.20 -0.14
CA VAL A 190 2.52 27.29 -0.44
C VAL A 190 1.80 28.46 -1.13
N ALA A 191 0.97 28.19 -2.13
CA ALA A 191 0.25 29.20 -2.90
C ALA A 191 -0.71 30.07 -2.05
N LYS A 192 -1.09 29.60 -0.85
CA LYS A 192 -1.95 30.31 0.09
C LYS A 192 -1.17 31.23 1.05
N ASP A 193 0.16 31.11 1.15
CA ASP A 193 0.99 31.96 2.01
C ASP A 193 1.92 32.84 1.18
N SER A 194 1.60 34.15 1.10
CA SER A 194 2.35 35.13 0.31
C SER A 194 3.80 35.36 0.78
N LYS A 195 4.20 34.83 1.95
CA LYS A 195 5.60 34.90 2.43
C LYS A 195 6.48 33.84 1.76
N PHE A 196 5.88 32.80 1.18
CA PHE A 196 6.59 31.71 0.54
C PHE A 196 6.43 31.75 -0.98
N SER A 197 7.42 31.19 -1.68
CA SER A 197 7.34 30.95 -3.12
C SER A 197 7.98 29.62 -3.45
N SER A 198 7.35 28.83 -4.30
CA SER A 198 7.94 27.57 -4.75
C SER A 198 8.92 27.81 -5.91
N VAL A 199 10.05 27.11 -5.90
CA VAL A 199 10.95 26.99 -7.05
C VAL A 199 10.57 25.81 -7.96
N GLY A 200 9.48 25.13 -7.63
CA GLY A 200 8.88 24.03 -8.39
C GLY A 200 9.25 22.64 -7.86
N VAL A 201 8.67 21.65 -8.53
CA VAL A 201 8.93 20.22 -8.29
C VAL A 201 10.09 19.77 -9.16
N GLN A 202 11.02 19.02 -8.59
CA GLN A 202 12.12 18.33 -9.28
C GLN A 202 11.99 16.83 -9.04
N TYR A 203 12.43 16.01 -10.00
CA TYR A 203 12.16 14.58 -10.04
C TYR A 203 13.47 13.80 -9.92
N SER A 204 13.62 13.01 -8.85
CA SER A 204 14.81 12.21 -8.57
C SER A 204 14.75 10.81 -9.19
N HIS A 205 13.64 10.45 -9.83
CA HIS A 205 13.43 9.11 -10.39
C HIS A 205 13.57 7.99 -9.36
N ASN A 206 13.17 8.29 -8.11
CA ASN A 206 13.30 7.42 -6.95
C ASN A 206 14.76 7.06 -6.57
N GLU A 207 15.75 7.83 -7.05
CA GLU A 207 17.18 7.60 -6.80
C GLU A 207 17.75 8.64 -5.80
N PRO A 208 18.32 8.23 -4.65
CA PRO A 208 18.89 9.16 -3.67
C PRO A 208 20.05 10.00 -4.21
N SER A 209 20.88 9.44 -5.09
CA SER A 209 22.00 10.17 -5.70
C SER A 209 21.51 11.34 -6.57
N THR A 210 20.50 11.11 -7.39
CA THR A 210 19.87 12.14 -8.22
C THR A 210 19.20 13.21 -7.36
N ALA A 211 18.52 12.82 -6.28
CA ALA A 211 17.98 13.79 -5.31
C ALA A 211 19.08 14.67 -4.68
N ALA A 212 20.24 14.10 -4.34
CA ALA A 212 21.38 14.87 -3.80
C ALA A 212 21.95 15.87 -4.84
N GLU A 213 22.05 15.46 -6.10
CA GLU A 213 22.48 16.32 -7.21
C GLU A 213 21.50 17.49 -7.42
N ILE A 214 20.19 17.20 -7.47
CA ILE A 214 19.12 18.19 -7.59
C ILE A 214 19.23 19.24 -6.48
N VAL A 215 19.31 18.78 -5.23
CA VAL A 215 19.37 19.69 -4.08
C VAL A 215 20.64 20.53 -4.09
N THR A 216 21.79 19.92 -4.37
CA THR A 216 23.06 20.66 -4.44
C THR A 216 23.02 21.73 -5.52
N ALA A 217 22.52 21.40 -6.71
CA ALA A 217 22.40 22.35 -7.81
C ALA A 217 21.37 23.46 -7.52
N ALA A 218 20.23 23.12 -6.92
CA ALA A 218 19.21 24.08 -6.53
C ALA A 218 19.73 25.09 -5.50
N LEU A 219 20.45 24.63 -4.47
CA LEU A 219 21.02 25.51 -3.44
C LEU A 219 22.18 26.38 -3.96
N GLN A 220 22.91 25.92 -4.98
CA GLN A 220 23.91 26.74 -5.66
C GLN A 220 23.27 27.84 -6.51
N LYS A 221 22.18 27.51 -7.21
CA LYS A 221 21.46 28.44 -8.09
C LYS A 221 20.63 29.46 -7.30
N ASP A 222 19.95 29.00 -6.25
CA ASP A 222 19.01 29.76 -5.44
C ASP A 222 19.38 29.62 -3.95
N PRO A 223 20.38 30.38 -3.46
CA PRO A 223 20.84 30.28 -2.06
C PRO A 223 19.81 30.75 -1.01
N ASP A 224 18.71 31.36 -1.46
CA ASP A 224 17.58 31.83 -0.63
C ASP A 224 16.51 30.74 -0.39
N ILE A 225 16.72 29.51 -0.87
CA ILE A 225 15.88 28.37 -0.50
C ILE A 225 16.01 28.14 1.01
N VAL A 226 14.88 28.25 1.71
CA VAL A 226 14.78 28.06 3.17
C VAL A 226 14.24 26.69 3.54
N GLY A 227 13.54 26.03 2.61
CA GLY A 227 12.85 24.77 2.87
C GLY A 227 12.88 23.81 1.67
N ILE A 228 13.01 22.52 1.96
CA ILE A 228 12.91 21.43 1.00
C ILE A 228 11.89 20.44 1.52
N PHE A 229 10.88 20.15 0.71
CA PHE A 229 10.01 18.99 0.91
C PHE A 229 10.48 17.84 0.02
N ALA A 230 10.81 16.71 0.63
CA ALA A 230 11.19 15.50 -0.08
C ALA A 230 10.05 14.49 0.00
N ALA A 231 9.44 14.15 -1.14
CA ALA A 231 8.11 13.56 -1.20
C ALA A 231 8.05 12.05 -0.90
N ASN A 232 9.19 11.38 -0.72
CA ASN A 232 9.26 9.98 -0.26
C ASN A 232 10.59 9.69 0.45
N LEU A 233 10.73 8.46 0.93
CA LEU A 233 11.91 7.92 1.60
C LEU A 233 13.23 8.25 0.87
N PHE A 234 13.38 7.81 -0.39
CA PHE A 234 14.63 7.96 -1.15
C PHE A 234 14.96 9.42 -1.49
N ALA A 235 13.93 10.22 -1.84
CA ALA A 235 14.10 11.65 -2.06
C ALA A 235 14.58 12.37 -0.79
N ALA A 236 14.12 11.96 0.39
CA ALA A 236 14.51 12.57 1.66
C ALA A 236 15.95 12.23 2.05
N GLU A 237 16.36 10.97 1.85
CA GLU A 237 17.75 10.54 2.06
C GLU A 237 18.72 11.30 1.14
N GLY A 238 18.37 11.41 -0.14
CA GLY A 238 19.15 12.17 -1.11
C GLY A 238 19.16 13.67 -0.81
N SER A 239 18.03 14.25 -0.41
CA SER A 239 17.94 15.66 -0.05
C SER A 239 18.79 16.01 1.18
N ALA A 240 18.77 15.14 2.20
CA ALA A 240 19.66 15.28 3.35
C ALA A 240 21.13 15.26 2.94
N THR A 241 21.51 14.33 2.05
CA THR A 241 22.86 14.24 1.50
C THR A 241 23.25 15.51 0.73
N GLY A 242 22.37 16.01 -0.15
CA GLY A 242 22.63 17.21 -0.95
C GLY A 242 22.79 18.47 -0.09
N VAL A 243 21.96 18.66 0.94
CA VAL A 243 22.11 19.77 1.89
C VAL A 243 23.45 19.72 2.63
N GLN A 244 23.89 18.52 3.02
CA GLN A 244 25.20 18.33 3.66
C GLN A 244 26.36 18.65 2.71
N GLN A 245 26.31 18.15 1.47
CA GLN A 245 27.31 18.42 0.44
C GLN A 245 27.40 19.91 0.10
N ALA A 246 26.28 20.62 0.11
CA ALA A 246 26.23 22.06 -0.08
C ALA A 246 26.73 22.88 1.14
N GLY A 247 27.04 22.24 2.28
CA GLY A 247 27.42 22.92 3.52
C GLY A 247 26.28 23.73 4.13
N LYS A 248 25.02 23.33 3.89
CA LYS A 248 23.81 24.06 4.29
C LYS A 248 23.00 23.39 5.40
N GLN A 249 23.57 22.35 6.05
CA GLN A 249 22.94 21.71 7.20
C GLN A 249 22.64 22.74 8.30
N GLY A 250 21.42 22.70 8.83
CA GLY A 250 20.94 23.64 9.85
C GLY A 250 20.58 25.04 9.33
N GLN A 251 20.84 25.35 8.06
CA GLN A 251 20.40 26.59 7.40
C GLN A 251 19.15 26.38 6.54
N VAL A 252 19.00 25.19 5.96
CA VAL A 252 17.85 24.81 5.14
C VAL A 252 17.02 23.78 5.91
N THR A 253 15.72 24.04 6.04
CA THR A 253 14.78 23.10 6.66
C THR A 253 14.45 21.98 5.67
N ILE A 254 14.62 20.73 6.06
CA ILE A 254 14.16 19.58 5.30
C ILE A 254 12.99 18.94 6.03
N VAL A 255 11.90 18.72 5.30
CA VAL A 255 10.81 17.84 5.72
C VAL A 255 10.75 16.68 4.74
N GLY A 256 10.96 15.46 5.25
CA GLY A 256 10.85 14.24 4.45
C GLY A 256 9.48 13.61 4.62
N PHE A 257 8.95 13.00 3.58
CA PHE A 257 7.92 11.98 3.73
C PHE A 257 8.58 10.65 4.09
N ASP A 258 7.86 9.77 4.80
CA ASP A 258 8.34 8.49 5.33
C ASP A 258 9.26 8.57 6.55
N ALA A 259 9.47 7.41 7.20
CA ALA A 259 10.22 7.30 8.45
C ALA A 259 11.15 6.08 8.48
N GLY A 260 11.89 5.87 7.38
CA GLY A 260 12.95 4.87 7.28
C GLY A 260 14.10 5.11 8.27
N PRO A 261 14.90 4.08 8.63
CA PRO A 261 15.97 4.20 9.62
C PRO A 261 16.99 5.29 9.31
N ALA A 262 17.38 5.47 8.04
CA ALA A 262 18.30 6.53 7.63
C ALA A 262 17.69 7.92 7.80
N GLN A 263 16.41 8.09 7.47
CA GLN A 263 15.67 9.34 7.68
C GLN A 263 15.55 9.67 9.17
N VAL A 264 15.22 8.69 10.01
CA VAL A 264 15.14 8.86 11.47
C VAL A 264 16.50 9.28 12.04
N LYS A 265 17.59 8.67 11.56
CA LYS A 265 18.94 9.08 11.95
C LYS A 265 19.24 10.53 11.52
N ALA A 266 18.84 10.92 10.31
CA ALA A 266 19.00 12.30 9.82
C ALA A 266 18.17 13.31 10.62
N LEU A 267 16.96 12.92 11.06
CA LEU A 267 16.10 13.69 11.96
C LEU A 267 16.76 13.90 13.32
N GLN A 268 17.28 12.83 13.94
CA GLN A 268 17.98 12.90 15.22
C GLN A 268 19.25 13.77 15.16
N ALA A 269 19.98 13.67 14.04
CA ALA A 269 21.16 14.49 13.75
C ALA A 269 20.81 15.97 13.46
N GLY A 270 19.54 16.29 13.21
CA GLY A 270 19.07 17.63 12.86
C GLY A 270 19.40 18.05 11.43
N THR A 271 19.75 17.11 10.55
CA THR A 271 19.82 17.37 9.11
C THR A 271 18.41 17.49 8.52
N VAL A 272 17.49 16.65 9.00
CA VAL A 272 16.06 16.72 8.72
C VAL A 272 15.34 17.26 9.96
N GLN A 273 14.32 18.11 9.78
CA GLN A 273 13.61 18.77 10.90
C GLN A 273 12.30 18.07 11.24
N ALA A 274 11.63 17.51 10.23
CA ALA A 274 10.42 16.71 10.44
C ALA A 274 10.31 15.60 9.41
N LEU A 275 9.59 14.55 9.76
CA LEU A 275 9.20 13.46 8.88
C LEU A 275 7.67 13.31 8.89
N VAL A 276 7.06 13.14 7.73
CA VAL A 276 5.64 12.76 7.59
C VAL A 276 5.59 11.24 7.51
N ALA A 277 5.48 10.59 8.67
CA ALA A 277 5.47 9.14 8.76
C ALA A 277 4.08 8.59 8.43
N GLN A 278 4.01 7.69 7.46
CA GLN A 278 2.77 7.00 7.11
C GLN A 278 2.47 5.87 8.10
N GLU A 279 1.38 5.15 7.86
CA GLU A 279 0.99 3.96 8.61
C GLU A 279 1.03 2.69 7.75
N PRO A 280 2.20 2.29 7.20
CA PRO A 280 2.29 1.18 6.24
C PRO A 280 1.77 -0.15 6.80
N ALA A 281 2.02 -0.45 8.07
CA ALA A 281 1.51 -1.66 8.71
C ALA A 281 -0.03 -1.66 8.77
N THR A 282 -0.65 -0.51 9.04
CA THR A 282 -2.13 -0.34 9.02
C THR A 282 -2.67 -0.53 7.61
N ILE A 283 -2.04 0.08 6.59
CA ILE A 283 -2.41 -0.13 5.18
C ILE A 283 -2.40 -1.63 4.84
N GLY A 284 -1.34 -2.33 5.26
CA GLY A 284 -1.19 -3.77 5.06
C GLY A 284 -2.24 -4.61 5.78
N GLU A 285 -2.50 -4.30 7.06
CA GLU A 285 -3.53 -4.95 7.88
C GLU A 285 -4.91 -4.79 7.26
N ASP A 286 -5.30 -3.56 6.94
CA ASP A 286 -6.60 -3.29 6.32
C ASP A 286 -6.70 -3.94 4.94
N GLY A 287 -5.60 -4.02 4.18
CA GLY A 287 -5.55 -4.73 2.91
C GLY A 287 -5.91 -6.22 3.04
N VAL A 288 -5.37 -6.89 4.06
CA VAL A 288 -5.71 -8.29 4.34
C VAL A 288 -7.18 -8.41 4.76
N LYS A 289 -7.67 -7.53 5.65
CA LYS A 289 -9.08 -7.55 6.07
C LYS A 289 -10.03 -7.40 4.89
N GLN A 290 -9.77 -6.46 3.98
CA GLN A 290 -10.61 -6.24 2.79
C GLN A 290 -10.56 -7.43 1.83
N ALA A 291 -9.36 -8.01 1.62
CA ALA A 291 -9.21 -9.21 0.80
C ALA A 291 -9.99 -10.40 1.38
N ILE A 292 -9.88 -10.64 2.68
CA ILE A 292 -10.56 -11.74 3.38
C ILE A 292 -12.08 -11.53 3.40
N ALA A 293 -12.56 -10.31 3.65
CA ALA A 293 -13.99 -9.98 3.56
C ALA A 293 -14.53 -10.30 2.16
N ALA A 294 -13.83 -9.87 1.10
CA ALA A 294 -14.21 -10.17 -0.28
C ALA A 294 -14.20 -11.68 -0.59
N LEU A 295 -13.29 -12.45 -0.01
CA LEU A 295 -13.19 -13.90 -0.15
C LEU A 295 -14.31 -14.65 0.60
N LYS A 296 -14.77 -14.11 1.74
CA LYS A 296 -15.92 -14.62 2.50
C LYS A 296 -17.28 -14.19 1.90
N GLY A 297 -17.28 -13.34 0.88
CA GLY A 297 -18.50 -12.78 0.28
C GLY A 297 -19.16 -11.69 1.14
N GLU A 298 -18.40 -11.10 2.05
CA GLU A 298 -18.82 -10.00 2.91
C GLU A 298 -18.63 -8.65 2.20
N SER A 299 -19.22 -7.58 2.75
CA SER A 299 -19.06 -6.24 2.21
C SER A 299 -17.65 -5.70 2.44
N THR A 300 -17.06 -5.08 1.41
CA THR A 300 -15.80 -4.34 1.52
C THR A 300 -16.04 -2.83 1.53
N GLU A 301 -15.04 -2.09 2.01
CA GLU A 301 -14.95 -0.64 1.86
C GLU A 301 -14.12 -0.31 0.63
N ALA A 302 -14.73 0.37 -0.35
CA ALA A 302 -14.09 0.61 -1.65
C ALA A 302 -12.84 1.50 -1.56
N LYS A 303 -12.77 2.40 -0.56
CA LYS A 303 -11.63 3.30 -0.35
C LYS A 303 -11.41 3.52 1.14
N ILE A 304 -10.21 3.20 1.62
CA ILE A 304 -9.78 3.47 3.00
C ILE A 304 -8.63 4.47 2.94
N GLN A 305 -8.70 5.50 3.78
CA GLN A 305 -7.65 6.49 3.91
C GLN A 305 -7.02 6.41 5.30
N THR A 306 -5.74 6.08 5.38
CA THR A 306 -5.00 6.06 6.65
C THR A 306 -4.45 7.45 6.98
N GLY A 307 -4.11 7.64 8.25
CA GLY A 307 -3.48 8.87 8.73
C GLY A 307 -1.98 8.95 8.44
N PHE A 308 -1.35 9.92 9.08
CA PHE A 308 0.09 10.07 9.17
C PHE A 308 0.46 10.72 10.50
N THR A 309 1.70 10.52 10.94
CA THR A 309 2.26 11.16 12.13
C THR A 309 3.41 12.08 11.73
N ILE A 310 3.37 13.34 12.18
CA ILE A 310 4.52 14.24 12.05
C ILE A 310 5.54 13.89 13.14
N LEU A 311 6.66 13.30 12.72
CA LEU A 311 7.78 13.01 13.59
C LEU A 311 8.74 14.19 13.60
N THR A 312 9.17 14.55 14.80
CA THR A 312 10.16 15.57 15.08
C THR A 312 11.17 14.99 16.07
N LYS A 313 12.28 15.70 16.31
CA LYS A 313 13.26 15.28 17.32
C LYS A 313 12.64 15.12 18.72
N ASP A 314 11.55 15.83 19.02
CA ASP A 314 10.93 15.85 20.34
C ASP A 314 10.04 14.63 20.61
N ASN A 315 9.41 14.05 19.58
CA ASN A 315 8.46 12.94 19.74
C ASN A 315 8.95 11.58 19.19
N ILE A 316 10.05 11.55 18.44
CA ILE A 316 10.56 10.33 17.79
C ILE A 316 10.93 9.21 18.78
N THR A 317 11.25 9.52 20.03
CA THR A 317 11.58 8.53 21.07
C THR A 317 10.47 8.31 22.08
N THR A 318 9.33 9.00 21.94
CA THR A 318 8.18 8.92 22.85
C THR A 318 6.96 8.39 22.09
N ASP A 319 6.00 9.26 21.81
CA ASP A 319 4.70 8.91 21.23
C ASP A 319 4.83 8.54 19.74
N GLY A 320 5.87 9.03 19.06
CA GLY A 320 6.10 8.79 17.63
C GLY A 320 6.92 7.55 17.30
N LYS A 321 7.43 6.81 18.30
CA LYS A 321 8.35 5.68 18.08
C LYS A 321 7.73 4.56 17.22
N ASP A 322 6.42 4.34 17.35
CA ASP A 322 5.71 3.25 16.69
C ASP A 322 5.40 3.57 15.21
N ALA A 323 5.60 4.83 14.79
CA ALA A 323 5.50 5.25 13.39
C ALA A 323 6.82 5.08 12.60
N VAL A 324 7.90 4.62 13.25
CA VAL A 324 9.18 4.35 12.60
C VAL A 324 9.12 3.04 11.81
N TYR A 325 9.64 3.06 10.59
CA TYR A 325 9.57 1.91 9.69
C TYR A 325 10.55 0.81 10.09
N LYS A 326 10.20 -0.42 9.72
CA LYS A 326 10.99 -1.63 9.95
C LYS A 326 11.82 -1.98 8.72
N SER A 327 13.03 -2.50 8.95
CA SER A 327 13.86 -3.10 7.90
C SER A 327 13.66 -4.61 7.76
N SER A 328 12.88 -5.23 8.65
CA SER A 328 12.48 -6.64 8.56
C SER A 328 11.22 -6.92 9.38
N CYS A 329 10.53 -7.98 9.00
CA CYS A 329 9.62 -8.73 9.85
C CYS A 329 10.42 -9.90 10.45
#